data_AF-A0A7X5F3F4-F1
#
_entry.id   AF-A0A7X5F3F4-F1
#
_cell.length_a   1.000
_cell.length_b   1.000
_cell.length_c   1.000
_cell.angle_alpha   90.00
_cell.angle_beta   90.00
_cell.angle_gamma   90.00
#
_symmetry.space_group_name_H-M   'P 1'
#
loop_
_entity.id
_entity.type
_entity.pdbx_description
1 polymer ?
#
loop_
_entity_poly.entity_id
_entity_poly.type
_entity_poly.pdbx_seq_one_letter_code
_entity_poly.pdbx_strand_id
1 'polypeptide(L)'
;MFHTYVEASVLAADGRPKKVDIDRATFLMDKDLYAAALFAMGVARRAGQLADEDNGAQFVWTDYCRRHLEKYGQPFNPDIDPDWDS
;
A
#
# COMPACT_ATOMS: atom_id res chain seq x y z
N MET A 1 3.46 -19.48 -0.03
CA MET A 1 2.86 -18.21 -0.46
C MET A 1 3.87 -17.14 -0.07
N PHE A 2 4.37 -16.35 -1.03
CA PHE A 2 5.25 -15.23 -0.73
C PHE A 2 4.34 -14.05 -0.36
N HIS A 3 4.56 -13.46 0.81
CA HIS A 3 3.84 -12.27 1.26
C HIS A 3 4.68 -11.04 0.92
N THR A 4 4.08 -10.07 0.25
CA THR A 4 4.72 -8.78 -0.01
C THR A 4 4.38 -7.81 1.13
N TYR A 5 5.42 -7.26 1.76
CA TYR A 5 5.27 -6.28 2.83
C TYR A 5 5.66 -4.89 2.36
N VAL A 6 4.87 -3.89 2.75
CA VAL A 6 5.12 -2.47 2.50
C VAL A 6 5.19 -1.69 3.80
N GLU A 7 5.89 -0.56 3.79
CA GLU A 7 6.00 0.33 4.93
C GLU A 7 4.85 1.35 4.93
N ALA A 8 4.06 1.35 5.99
CA ALA A 8 3.07 2.37 6.27
C ALA A 8 3.74 3.64 6.80
N SER A 9 3.12 4.79 6.54
CA SER A 9 3.56 6.08 7.08
C SER A 9 3.34 6.21 8.59
N VAL A 10 2.54 5.33 9.20
CA VAL A 10 2.30 5.28 10.65
C VAL A 10 3.41 4.48 11.33
N LEU A 11 3.93 5.02 12.43
CA LEU A 11 4.99 4.36 13.21
C LEU A 11 4.40 3.38 14.22
N ALA A 12 5.07 2.25 14.41
CA ALA A 12 4.85 1.34 15.52
C ALA A 12 5.35 1.93 16.85
N ALA A 13 5.03 1.29 17.96
CA ALA A 13 5.41 1.74 19.31
C ALA A 13 6.94 1.86 19.52
N ASP A 14 7.72 1.15 18.71
CA ASP A 14 9.19 1.19 18.71
C ASP A 14 9.78 2.30 17.80
N GLY A 15 8.93 3.12 17.19
CA GLY A 15 9.32 4.24 16.33
C GLY A 15 9.65 3.87 14.88
N ARG A 16 9.46 2.62 14.45
CA ARG A 16 9.71 2.18 13.07
C ARG A 16 8.43 2.22 12.22
N PRO A 17 8.52 2.40 10.89
CA PRO A 17 7.36 2.24 10.01
C PRO A 17 6.69 0.89 10.23
N LYS A 18 5.36 0.90 10.38
CA LYS A 18 4.61 -0.35 10.49
C LYS A 18 4.67 -1.09 9.16
N LYS A 19 4.92 -2.40 9.19
CA LYS A 19 4.83 -3.25 8.00
C LYS A 19 3.39 -3.68 7.78
N VAL A 20 2.93 -3.56 6.54
CA VAL A 20 1.60 -3.98 6.08
C VAL A 20 1.78 -5.11 5.08
N ASP A 21 1.07 -6.21 5.27
CA ASP A 21 0.91 -7.23 4.24
C ASP A 21 0.00 -6.68 3.15
N ILE A 22 0.59 -6.26 2.02
CA ILE A 22 -0.17 -5.60 0.97
C ILE A 22 -1.11 -6.58 0.28
N ASP A 23 -0.74 -7.85 0.17
CA ASP A 23 -1.55 -8.89 -0.47
C ASP A 23 -2.87 -9.04 0.26
N ARG A 24 -2.83 -9.06 1.61
CA ARG A 24 -4.03 -9.04 2.45
C ARG A 24 -4.76 -7.71 2.39
N ALA A 25 -4.03 -6.59 2.47
CA ALA A 25 -4.64 -5.27 2.45
C ALA A 25 -5.45 -5.02 1.16
N THR A 26 -5.03 -5.60 0.02
CA THR A 26 -5.74 -5.45 -1.26
C THR A 26 -7.22 -5.87 -1.18
N PHE A 27 -7.60 -6.79 -0.30
CA PHE A 27 -9.00 -7.20 -0.13
C PHE A 27 -9.88 -6.08 0.42
N LEU A 28 -9.32 -5.20 1.24
CA LEU A 28 -10.02 -4.04 1.84
C LEU A 28 -9.91 -2.77 0.99
N MET A 29 -9.06 -2.77 -0.03
CA MET A 29 -8.84 -1.58 -0.84
C MET A 29 -10.03 -1.25 -1.75
N ASP A 30 -10.27 0.05 -1.92
CA ASP A 30 -11.10 0.56 -3.00
C ASP A 30 -10.46 0.13 -4.34
N LYS A 31 -11.20 -0.66 -5.12
CA LYS A 31 -10.69 -1.30 -6.33
C LYS A 31 -10.38 -0.30 -7.43
N ASP A 32 -11.11 0.81 -7.51
CA ASP A 32 -10.86 1.85 -8.51
C ASP A 32 -9.58 2.61 -8.20
N LEU A 33 -9.37 2.96 -6.92
CA LEU A 33 -8.14 3.62 -6.50
C LEU A 33 -6.93 2.70 -6.63
N TYR A 34 -7.10 1.41 -6.29
CA TYR A 34 -6.04 0.42 -6.42
C TYR A 34 -5.66 0.18 -7.89
N ALA A 35 -6.64 0.05 -8.79
CA ALA A 35 -6.39 -0.05 -10.23
C ALA A 35 -5.67 1.19 -10.77
N ALA A 36 -6.04 2.40 -10.31
CA ALA A 36 -5.36 3.64 -10.68
C ALA A 36 -3.90 3.67 -10.20
N ALA A 37 -3.61 3.17 -8.99
CA ALA A 37 -2.27 3.08 -8.45
C ALA A 37 -1.40 2.07 -9.24
N LEU A 38 -1.96 0.91 -9.61
CA LEU A 38 -1.30 -0.07 -10.48
C LEU A 38 -0.99 0.52 -11.86
N PHE A 39 -1.92 1.28 -12.44
CA PHE A 39 -1.69 1.97 -13.70
C PHE A 39 -0.54 2.98 -13.60
N ALA A 40 -0.52 3.80 -12.54
CA ALA A 40 0.55 4.76 -12.28
C ALA A 40 1.91 4.08 -12.12
N MET A 41 1.97 2.95 -11.40
CA MET A 41 3.17 2.13 -11.29
C MET A 41 3.64 1.60 -12.67
N GLY A 42 2.70 1.18 -13.52
CA GLY A 42 3.01 0.76 -14.89
C GLY A 42 3.64 1.87 -15.73
N VAL A 43 3.18 3.11 -15.55
CA VAL A 43 3.77 4.29 -16.20
C VAL A 43 5.18 4.58 -15.65
N ALA A 44 5.34 4.61 -14.32
CA ALA A 44 6.63 4.86 -13.66
C ALA A 44 7.68 3.82 -14.04
N ARG A 45 7.30 2.53 -14.08
CA ARG A 45 8.18 1.44 -14.51
C ARG A 45 8.64 1.60 -15.96
N ARG A 46 7.74 1.94 -16.88
CA ARG A 46 8.10 2.21 -18.29
C ARG A 46 9.00 3.43 -18.45
N ALA A 47 8.88 4.41 -17.55
CA ALA A 47 9.76 5.56 -17.49
C ALA A 47 11.12 5.28 -16.82
N GLY A 48 11.38 4.05 -16.37
CA GLY A 48 12.63 3.66 -15.72
C GLY A 48 12.79 4.19 -14.30
N GLN A 49 11.69 4.56 -13.62
CA GLN A 49 11.71 5.18 -12.29
C GLN A 49 11.67 4.17 -11.13
N LEU A 50 11.46 2.89 -11.42
CA LEU A 50 11.38 1.81 -10.43
C LEU A 50 12.46 0.77 -10.73
N ALA A 51 13.34 0.50 -9.75
CA ALA A 51 14.51 -0.35 -9.93
C ALA A 51 14.21 -1.86 -9.82
N ASP A 52 13.17 -2.24 -9.04
CA ASP A 52 12.79 -3.64 -8.79
C ASP A 52 11.29 -3.79 -8.43
N GLU A 53 10.87 -5.01 -8.10
CA GLU A 53 9.48 -5.35 -7.76
C GLU A 53 9.06 -4.84 -6.37
N ASP A 54 9.95 -4.85 -5.39
CA ASP A 54 9.69 -4.33 -4.04
C ASP A 54 9.42 -2.82 -4.07
N ASN A 55 10.19 -2.07 -4.88
CA ASN A 55 9.91 -0.67 -5.18
C ASN A 55 8.53 -0.47 -5.83
N GLY A 56 8.07 -1.45 -6.62
CA GLY A 56 6.74 -1.43 -7.24
C GLY A 56 5.62 -1.52 -6.22
N ALA A 57 5.69 -2.48 -5.29
CA ALA A 57 4.69 -2.64 -4.25
C ALA A 57 4.62 -1.41 -3.33
N GLN A 58 5.78 -0.89 -2.89
CA GLN A 58 5.84 0.32 -2.07
C GLN A 58 5.29 1.54 -2.81
N PHE A 59 5.55 1.67 -4.12
CA PHE A 59 4.97 2.72 -4.95
C PHE A 59 3.44 2.64 -4.99
N VAL A 60 2.90 1.45 -5.29
CA VAL A 60 1.44 1.24 -5.37
C VAL A 60 0.78 1.55 -4.05
N TRP A 61 1.36 1.08 -2.94
CA TRP A 61 0.88 1.40 -1.60
C TRP A 61 0.84 2.91 -1.33
N THR A 62 1.93 3.61 -1.64
CA THR A 62 2.06 5.05 -1.39
C THR A 62 1.07 5.86 -2.23
N ASP A 63 0.95 5.55 -3.52
CA ASP A 63 0.00 6.23 -4.42
C ASP A 63 -1.46 5.93 -4.04
N TYR A 64 -1.77 4.69 -3.66
CA TYR A 64 -3.08 4.32 -3.16
C TYR A 64 -3.45 5.09 -1.88
N CYS A 65 -2.57 5.11 -0.88
CA CYS A 65 -2.81 5.81 0.38
C CYS A 65 -3.05 7.32 0.16
N ARG A 66 -2.30 7.96 -0.74
CA ARG A 66 -2.52 9.35 -1.14
C ARG A 66 -3.92 9.55 -1.75
N ARG A 67 -4.28 8.72 -2.73
CA ARG A 67 -5.61 8.80 -3.39
C ARG A 67 -6.76 8.52 -2.44
N HIS A 68 -6.58 7.57 -1.52
CA HIS A 68 -7.58 7.23 -0.52
C HIS A 68 -7.82 8.42 0.40
N LEU A 69 -6.76 9.06 0.90
CA LEU A 69 -6.85 10.26 1.72
C LEU A 69 -7.52 11.41 0.96
N GLU A 70 -7.19 11.62 -0.31
CA GLU A 70 -7.82 12.65 -1.16
C GLU A 70 -9.31 12.40 -1.37
N LYS A 71 -9.73 11.14 -1.60
CA LYS A 71 -11.14 10.79 -1.86
C LYS A 71 -11.99 10.79 -0.59
N TYR A 72 -11.47 10.24 0.50
CA TYR A 72 -12.25 9.93 1.71
C TYR A 72 -11.95 10.87 2.89
N GLY A 73 -10.93 11.73 2.79
CA GLY A 73 -10.55 12.66 3.84
C GLY A 73 -9.94 12.00 5.09
N GLN A 74 -9.71 10.68 5.07
CA GLN A 74 -9.12 9.92 6.17
C GLN A 74 -8.02 8.97 5.67
N PRO A 75 -7.01 8.64 6.49
CA PRO A 75 -5.99 7.67 6.13
C PRO A 75 -6.55 6.25 5.97
N PHE A 76 -5.96 5.48 5.06
CA PHE A 76 -6.25 4.05 4.96
C PHE A 76 -5.47 3.28 6.03
N ASN A 77 -6.20 2.55 6.89
CA ASN A 77 -5.63 1.72 7.95
C ASN A 77 -6.15 0.27 7.79
N PRO A 78 -5.42 -0.61 7.10
CA PRO A 78 -5.87 -1.99 6.89
C PRO A 78 -5.84 -2.82 8.18
N ASP A 79 -5.00 -2.46 9.16
CA ASP A 79 -4.81 -3.21 10.40
C ASP A 79 -5.81 -2.84 11.52
N ILE A 80 -7.01 -2.37 11.17
CA ILE A 80 -8.06 -2.06 12.18
C ILE A 80 -8.78 -3.33 12.63
N ASP A 81 -8.59 -4.48 11.98
CA ASP A 81 -9.14 -5.74 12.45
C ASP A 81 -8.13 -6.50 13.34
N PRO A 82 -8.25 -6.44 14.67
CA PRO A 82 -7.38 -7.18 15.59
C PRO A 82 -7.56 -8.70 15.51
N ASP A 83 -8.62 -9.20 14.85
CA ASP A 83 -8.90 -10.64 14.71
C ASP A 83 -8.29 -11.26 13.44
N TRP A 84 -7.43 -10.52 12.73
CA TRP A 84 -6.81 -11.02 11.49
C TRP A 84 -5.68 -12.04 11.68
N ASP A 85 -5.18 -12.17 12.91
CA ASP A 85 -4.14 -13.13 13.30
C ASP A 85 -4.65 -14.24 14.24
N SER A 86 -5.96 -14.31 14.52
CA SER A 86 -6.60 -15.30 15.41
C SER A 86 -7.31 -16.45 14.69
#